data_AF-A0A8T4YAV4-F1
#
_entry.id   AF-A0A8T4YAV4-F1
#
_cell.length_a   1.000
_cell.length_b   1.000
_cell.length_c   1.000
_cell.angle_alpha   90.00
_cell.angle_beta   90.00
_cell.angle_gamma   90.00
#
_symmetry.space_group_name_H-M   'P 1'
#
loop_
_entity.id
_entity.type
_entity.pdbx_description
1 polymer ?
#
loop_
_entity_poly.entity_id
_entity_poly.type
_entity_poly.pdbx_seq_one_letter_code
_entity_poly.pdbx_strand_id
1 'polypeptide(L)' 'MVEERGFSANGLPYVRFGNGSHVLVVFDGLSFENKAPSRLNLKLYRNSFGLIAQAYSVYLITRKPGLPRGYSTRDMA' A
#
# COMPACT_ATOMS: atom_id res chain seq x y z
N MET A 1 4.95 -16.28 -6.75
CA MET A 1 4.30 -15.20 -5.97
C MET A 1 4.24 -14.00 -6.86
N VAL A 2 3.05 -13.49 -7.17
CA VAL A 2 2.91 -12.28 -8.00
C VAL A 2 3.30 -11.07 -7.16
N GLU A 3 4.06 -10.14 -7.75
CA GLU A 3 4.45 -8.88 -7.13
C GLU A 3 4.29 -7.73 -8.12
N GLU A 4 3.61 -6.68 -7.70
CA GLU A 4 3.34 -5.51 -8.50
C GLU A 4 3.36 -4.26 -7.61
N ARG A 5 3.73 -3.12 -8.18
CA ARG A 5 3.68 -1.82 -7.49
C ARG A 5 3.30 -0.75 -8.48
N GLY A 6 2.58 0.27 -8.02
CA GLY A 6 2.13 1.33 -8.91
C GLY A 6 1.22 2.31 -8.21
N PHE A 7 0.35 2.92 -9.00
CA PHE A 7 -0.65 3.87 -8.56
C PHE A 7 -2.02 3.41 -9.06
N SER A 8 -3.05 3.54 -8.22
CA SER A 8 -4.43 3.36 -8.65
C SER A 8 -4.85 4.45 -9.65
N ALA A 9 -6.00 4.27 -10.29
CA ALA A 9 -6.57 5.27 -11.21
C ALA A 9 -6.74 6.67 -10.59
N ASN A 10 -6.94 6.77 -9.27
CA ASN A 10 -7.05 8.04 -8.54
C ASN A 10 -5.74 8.48 -7.85
N GLY A 11 -4.61 7.83 -8.15
CA GLY A 11 -3.27 8.23 -7.71
C GLY A 11 -2.84 7.71 -6.33
N LEU A 12 -3.50 6.69 -5.78
CA LEU A 12 -3.07 6.07 -4.53
C LEU A 12 -1.90 5.12 -4.80
N PRO A 13 -0.74 5.30 -4.15
CA PRO A 13 0.36 4.36 -4.30
C PRO A 13 -0.02 3.02 -3.67
N TYR A 14 0.33 1.92 -4.34
CA TYR A 14 0.10 0.58 -3.81
C TYR A 14 1.25 -0.38 -4.10
N VAL A 15 1.29 -1.45 -3.31
CA VAL A 15 1.94 -2.71 -3.66
C VAL A 15 0.93 -3.85 -3.61
N ARG A 16 1.05 -4.78 -4.55
CA ARG A 16 0.26 -6.00 -4.61
C ARG A 16 1.17 -7.20 -4.47
N PHE A 17 0.80 -8.15 -3.62
CA PHE A 17 1.51 -9.41 -3.48
C PHE A 17 0.58 -10.57 -3.09
N GLY A 18 1.05 -11.79 -3.27
CA GLY A 18 0.32 -13.01 -2.91
C GLY A 18 -0.22 -13.78 -4.12
N ASN A 19 -0.84 -14.91 -3.85
CA ASN A 19 -1.30 -15.88 -4.86
C ASN A 19 -2.79 -16.22 -4.77
N GLY A 20 -3.50 -15.67 -3.80
CA GLY A 20 -4.91 -15.98 -3.60
C GLY A 20 -5.83 -15.40 -4.66
N SER A 21 -6.98 -16.04 -4.88
CA SER A 21 -8.05 -15.54 -5.74
C SER A 21 -8.88 -14.43 -5.11
N HIS A 22 -8.86 -14.31 -3.78
CA HIS A 22 -9.60 -13.28 -3.03
C HIS A 22 -8.74 -12.04 -2.81
N VAL A 23 -9.34 -10.86 -2.97
CA VAL A 23 -8.64 -9.58 -2.77
C VAL A 23 -8.73 -9.17 -1.30
N LEU A 24 -7.59 -8.82 -0.71
CA LEU A 24 -7.52 -8.16 0.60
C LEU A 24 -6.89 -6.78 0.45
N VAL A 25 -7.59 -5.73 0.86
CA VAL A 25 -7.07 -4.35 0.84
C VAL A 25 -6.67 -3.95 2.25
N VAL A 26 -5.42 -3.50 2.40
CA VAL A 26 -4.84 -3.00 3.64
C VAL A 26 -4.48 -1.54 3.46
N PHE A 27 -5.05 -0.67 4.29
CA PHE A 27 -4.67 0.74 4.34
C PHE A 27 -3.54 0.93 5.35
N ASP A 28 -2.37 1.34 4.88
CA ASP A 28 -1.22 1.60 5.75
C ASP A 28 -1.43 2.91 6.53
N GLY A 29 -1.56 2.79 7.85
CA GLY A 29 -1.67 3.91 8.77
C GLY A 29 -0.35 4.29 9.46
N LEU A 30 0.67 3.43 9.38
CA LEU A 30 1.91 3.55 10.15
C LEU A 30 2.99 4.31 9.38
N SER A 31 2.93 4.31 8.05
CA SER A 31 3.83 5.13 7.23
C SER A 31 3.38 6.60 7.21
N PHE A 32 4.32 7.50 7.51
CA PHE A 32 4.17 8.94 7.29
C PHE A 32 4.53 9.38 5.87
N GLU A 33 5.01 8.46 5.03
CA GLU A 33 5.42 8.75 3.68
C GLU A 33 4.27 8.57 2.68
N ASN A 34 4.12 9.53 1.77
CA ASN A 34 3.13 9.51 0.68
C ASN A 34 3.74 8.95 -0.61
N LYS A 35 4.49 7.85 -0.52
CA LYS A 35 5.18 7.23 -1.67
C LYS A 35 4.87 5.74 -1.78
N ALA A 36 5.05 5.18 -2.97
CA ALA A 36 4.96 3.75 -3.17
C ALA A 36 6.00 3.04 -2.29
N PRO A 37 5.63 1.96 -1.56
CA PRO A 37 6.57 1.23 -0.72
C PRO A 37 7.82 0.76 -1.47
N SER A 38 8.96 0.81 -0.76
CA SER A 38 10.23 0.34 -1.31
C SER A 38 10.26 -1.19 -1.46
N ARG A 39 11.24 -1.73 -2.20
CA ARG A 39 11.47 -3.19 -2.26
C ARG A 39 11.77 -3.79 -0.88
N LEU A 40 12.43 -3.03 0.00
CA LEU A 40 12.70 -3.47 1.37
C LEU A 40 11.41 -3.59 2.17
N ASN A 41 10.50 -2.61 2.03
CA ASN A 41 9.17 -2.66 2.66
C ASN A 41 8.37 -3.86 2.16
N LEU A 42 8.43 -4.16 0.86
CA LEU A 42 7.76 -5.33 0.28
C LEU A 42 8.21 -6.63 0.95
N LYS A 43 9.51 -6.79 1.22
CA LYS A 43 10.06 -7.96 1.91
C LYS A 43 9.55 -8.06 3.35
N LEU A 44 9.50 -6.94 4.06
CA LEU A 44 8.91 -6.84 5.41
C LEU A 44 7.43 -7.24 5.39
N TYR A 45 6.63 -6.65 4.51
CA TYR A 45 5.20 -6.96 4.41
C TYR A 45 4.99 -8.43 4.06
N ARG A 46 5.76 -9.02 3.14
CA ARG A 46 5.65 -10.46 2.84
C ARG A 46 5.89 -11.33 4.07
N ASN A 47 6.85 -10.98 4.91
CA ASN A 47 7.10 -11.73 6.15
C ASN A 47 5.93 -11.56 7.14
N SER A 48 5.41 -10.34 7.29
CA SER A 48 4.30 -10.03 8.20
C SER A 48 2.96 -10.64 7.74
N PHE A 49 2.75 -10.73 6.43
CA PHE A 49 1.51 -11.21 5.81
C PHE A 49 1.66 -12.61 5.18
N GLY A 50 2.71 -13.37 5.51
CA GLY A 50 3.08 -14.58 4.77
C GLY A 50 1.98 -15.65 4.66
N LEU A 51 1.24 -15.90 5.74
CA LEU A 51 0.09 -16.81 5.74
C LEU A 51 -1.10 -16.23 4.95
N ILE A 52 -1.34 -14.93 5.10
CA ILE A 52 -2.43 -14.21 4.44
C ILE A 52 -2.19 -14.17 2.91
N ALA A 53 -0.96 -13.93 2.48
CA ALA A 53 -0.57 -13.85 1.08
C ALA A 53 -0.69 -15.19 0.31
N GLN A 54 -0.84 -16.31 1.01
CA GLN A 54 -1.15 -17.60 0.39
C GLN A 54 -2.62 -17.70 -0.01
N ALA A 55 -3.52 -17.18 0.83
CA ALA A 55 -4.98 -17.24 0.62
C ALA A 55 -5.54 -16.02 -0.13
N TYR A 56 -4.81 -14.89 -0.13
CA TYR A 56 -5.27 -13.62 -0.70
C TYR A 56 -4.27 -13.01 -1.70
N SER A 57 -4.79 -12.19 -2.62
CA SER A 57 -4.04 -11.16 -3.33
C SER A 57 -4.15 -9.87 -2.52
N VAL A 58 -3.07 -9.55 -1.81
CA VAL A 58 -3.01 -8.43 -0.86
C VAL A 58 -2.62 -7.17 -1.58
N TYR A 59 -3.41 -6.11 -1.43
CA TYR A 59 -3.11 -4.75 -1.85
C TYR A 59 -2.84 -3.91 -0.61
N LEU A 60 -1.60 -3.45 -0.45
CA LEU A 60 -1.25 -2.49 0.59
C LEU A 60 -1.20 -1.09 -0.04
N ILE A 61 -2.08 -0.22 0.44
CA ILE A 61 -2.32 1.12 -0.09
C ILE A 61 -1.75 2.16 0.89
N THR A 62 -0.97 3.11 0.37
CA THR A 62 -0.43 4.23 1.16
C THR A 62 -1.16 5.54 0.85
N ARG A 63 -0.84 6.59 1.61
CA ARG A 63 -1.50 7.89 1.51
C ARG A 63 -1.24 8.55 0.16
N LYS A 64 -2.29 9.21 -0.36
CA LYS A 64 -2.23 9.95 -1.63
C LYS A 64 -1.23 11.11 -1.54
N PRO A 65 -0.24 11.21 -2.45
CA PRO A 65 0.61 12.39 -2.56
C PRO A 65 -0.13 13.55 -3.22
N GLY A 66 0.40 14.77 -3.05
CA GLY A 66 -0.05 15.94 -3.79
C GLY A 66 -1.50 16.34 -3.51
N LEU A 67 -1.94 16.21 -2.24
CA LEU A 67 -3.25 16.73 -1.84
C LEU A 67 -3.31 18.25 -2.11
N PRO A 68 -4.48 18.79 -2.52
CA PRO A 68 -4.63 20.23 -2.67
C PRO A 68 -4.31 20.97 -1.37
N ARG A 69 -3.82 22.21 -1.50
CA ARG A 69 -3.57 23.07 -0.34
C ARG A 69 -4.85 23.19 0.51
N GLY A 70 -4.71 23.02 1.83
CA GLY A 70 -5.82 23.12 2.78
C GLY A 70 -6.47 21.77 3.13
N TYR A 71 -6.00 20.67 2.51
CA TYR A 71 -6.57 19.32 2.72
C TYR A 71 -5.70 18.44 3.62
N SER A 72 -4.47 18.83 3.92
CA SER A 72 -3.60 18.07 4.83
C SER A 72 -3.75 18.56 6.26
N THR A 73 -3.54 17.69 7.26
CA THR A 73 -3.46 18.11 8.67
C THR A 73 -2.42 19.20 8.89
N ARG A 74 -1.34 19.20 8.11
CA ARG A 74 -0.32 20.25 8.12
C ARG A 74 -0.87 21.60 7.68
N ASP A 75 -1.82 21.64 6.75
CA ASP A 75 -2.44 22.89 6.29
C ASP A 75 -3.52 23.40 7.25
N MET A 76 -4.05 22.51 8.12
CA MET A 76 -5.12 22.82 9.08
C MET A 76 -4.61 23.16 10.48
N ALA A 77 -3.30 23.03 10.72
CA ALA A 77 -2.66 23.29 12.01
C ALA A 77 -1.93 24.64 12.03
#